data_AF-A0A742KG28-F1
#
_entry.id   AF-A0A742KG28-F1
#
_cell.length_a   1.000
_cell.length_b   1.000
_cell.length_c   1.000
_cell.angle_alpha   90.00
_cell.angle_beta   90.00
_cell.angle_gamma   90.00
#
_symmetry.space_group_name_H-M   'P 1'
#
loop_
_entity.id
_entity.type
_entity.pdbx_description
1 polymer ?
#
loop_
_entity_poly.entity_id
_entity_poly.type
_entity_poly.pdbx_seq_one_letter_code
_entity_poly.pdbx_strand_id
1 'polypeptide(L)'
;MTIDKRALREVAEKATPGTWRRTSSLFNGITVTPFSLCGEEVTLAHTVEKRDAEFIAAANPATMLALLDENIQLQREKDATEAVALALRDDMRQAREQLEATEKR
;
A
#
# COMPACT_ATOMS: atom_id res chain seq x y z
N MET A 1 14.68 -2.13 -6.63
CA MET A 1 14.42 -2.24 -5.18
C MET A 1 13.06 -2.89 -5.01
N THR A 2 12.99 -4.08 -4.40
CA THR A 2 11.73 -4.80 -4.18
C THR A 2 11.30 -4.58 -2.74
N ILE A 3 10.10 -4.02 -2.54
CA ILE A 3 9.57 -3.75 -1.20
C ILE A 3 8.98 -5.06 -0.65
N ASP A 4 9.41 -5.47 0.55
CA ASP A 4 8.79 -6.58 1.27
C ASP A 4 7.46 -6.12 1.89
N LYS A 5 6.37 -6.39 1.18
CA LYS A 5 5.02 -6.02 1.60
C LYS A 5 4.57 -6.74 2.89
N ARG A 6 5.08 -7.95 3.16
CA ARG A 6 4.71 -8.71 4.37
C ARG A 6 5.39 -8.12 5.59
N ALA A 7 6.69 -7.85 5.49
CA ALA A 7 7.41 -7.16 6.56
C ALA A 7 6.81 -5.78 6.84
N LEU A 8 6.43 -5.03 5.80
CA LEU A 8 5.80 -3.72 5.97
C LEU A 8 4.43 -3.82 6.66
N ARG A 9 3.64 -4.85 6.32
CA ARG A 9 2.36 -5.12 6.99
C ARG A 9 2.56 -5.43 8.47
N GLU A 10 3.51 -6.31 8.80
CA GLU A 10 3.78 -6.71 10.19
C GLU A 10 4.23 -5.51 11.04
N VAL A 11 5.07 -4.63 10.50
CA VAL A 11 5.49 -3.41 11.18
C VAL A 11 4.31 -2.45 11.38
N ALA A 12 3.43 -2.31 10.39
CA ALA A 12 2.23 -1.48 10.53
C ALA A 12 1.24 -2.06 11.56
N GLU A 13 1.01 -3.37 11.58
CA GLU A 13 0.12 -4.02 12.56
C GLU A 13 0.63 -3.90 14.00
N LYS A 14 1.95 -3.87 14.21
CA LYS A 14 2.57 -3.68 15.53
C LYS A 14 2.68 -2.22 15.98
N ALA A 15 2.56 -1.28 15.06
CA ALA A 15 2.69 0.14 15.36
C ALA A 15 1.47 0.65 16.13
N THR A 16 1.63 1.79 16.83
CA THR A 16 0.57 2.35 17.66
C THR A 16 -0.68 2.65 16.81
N PRO A 17 -1.84 2.05 17.12
CA PRO A 17 -3.06 2.29 16.36
C PRO A 17 -3.61 3.69 16.62
N GLY A 18 -4.43 4.19 15.70
CA GLY A 18 -5.12 5.48 15.83
C GLY A 18 -4.56 6.57 14.93
N THR A 19 -5.16 7.76 15.00
CA THR A 19 -4.78 8.89 14.15
C THR A 19 -3.52 9.55 14.65
N TRP A 20 -2.45 9.42 13.89
CA TRP A 20 -1.20 10.11 14.18
C TRP A 20 -1.30 11.57 13.73
N ARG A 21 -0.71 12.47 14.52
CA ARG A 21 -0.71 13.92 14.29
C ARG A 21 0.66 14.50 14.60
N ARG A 22 1.09 15.45 13.78
CA ARG A 22 2.26 16.28 14.06
C ARG A 22 2.00 17.09 15.33
N THR A 23 2.92 17.02 16.29
CA THR A 23 2.90 17.92 17.44
C THR A 23 3.24 19.35 17.00
N SER A 24 2.47 20.32 17.51
CA SER A 24 2.65 21.75 17.18
C SER A 24 3.50 22.50 18.21
N SER A 25 4.22 21.78 19.06
CA SER A 25 5.09 22.32 20.11
C SER A 25 6.53 22.56 19.61
N LEU A 26 7.42 22.97 20.53
CA LEU A 26 8.87 23.09 20.28
C LEU A 26 9.55 21.75 19.90
N PHE A 27 8.85 20.64 20.03
CA PHE A 27 9.33 19.31 19.71
C PHE A 27 8.84 18.89 18.33
N ASN A 28 9.76 18.57 17.41
CA ASN A 28 9.42 18.04 16.10
C ASN A 28 9.06 16.55 16.25
N GLY A 29 7.79 16.24 16.47
CA GLY A 29 7.38 14.86 16.75
C GLY A 29 5.96 14.52 16.33
N ILE A 30 5.61 13.26 16.54
CA ILE A 30 4.34 12.62 16.15
C ILE A 30 3.67 12.10 17.42
N THR A 31 2.37 12.36 17.54
CA THR A 31 1.54 11.96 18.69
C THR A 31 0.24 11.32 18.21
N VAL A 32 -0.38 10.49 19.05
CA VAL A 32 -1.67 9.85 18.74
C VAL A 32 -2.85 10.55 19.42
N THR A 33 -2.59 11.38 20.44
CA THR A 33 -3.59 12.18 21.16
C THR A 33 -3.29 13.68 21.06
N PRO A 34 -4.30 14.56 21.18
CA PRO A 34 -4.08 16.00 21.25
C PRO A 34 -3.17 16.34 22.44
N PHE A 35 -2.07 17.05 22.18
CA PHE A 35 -1.04 17.25 23.18
C PHE A 35 -1.32 18.47 24.08
N SER A 36 -1.40 18.24 25.39
CA SER A 36 -1.08 19.20 26.46
C SER A 36 -0.37 18.46 27.57
N LEU A 37 0.86 18.88 27.92
CA LEU A 37 1.68 18.17 28.90
C LEU A 37 1.15 18.43 30.33
N CYS A 38 0.18 17.62 30.77
CA CYS A 38 -0.45 17.66 32.10
C CYS A 38 -1.11 16.30 32.42
N GLY A 39 -0.31 15.30 32.79
CA GLY A 39 -0.80 14.09 33.46
C GLY A 39 -1.49 13.02 32.60
N GLU A 40 -1.44 13.11 31.26
CA GLU A 40 -1.99 12.11 30.36
C GLU A 40 -0.89 11.33 29.63
N GLU A 41 -1.11 10.03 29.43
CA GLU A 41 -0.18 9.11 28.77
C GLU A 41 -0.27 9.27 27.24
N VAL A 42 0.78 9.84 26.63
CA VAL A 42 0.87 10.05 25.18
C VAL A 42 2.08 9.32 24.63
N THR A 43 1.89 8.55 23.54
CA THR A 43 3.01 7.99 22.77
C THR A 43 3.60 9.07 21.86
N LEU A 44 4.90 9.32 21.99
CA LEU A 44 5.63 10.34 21.24
C LEU A 44 6.78 9.71 20.44
N ALA A 45 6.84 9.98 19.13
CA ALA A 45 8.00 9.69 18.29
C ALA A 45 8.66 11.00 17.81
N HIS A 46 9.99 11.04 17.76
CA HIS A 46 10.76 12.23 17.38
C HIS A 46 11.27 12.14 15.93
N THR A 47 11.18 13.24 15.20
CA THR A 47 11.80 13.43 13.89
C THR A 47 12.68 14.67 13.93
N VAL A 48 13.72 14.72 13.10
CA VAL A 48 14.60 15.90 13.07
C VAL A 48 13.85 17.10 12.47
N GLU A 49 13.10 16.86 11.40
CA GLU A 49 12.39 17.89 10.63
C GLU A 49 10.87 17.84 10.83
N LYS A 50 10.23 19.02 10.81
CA LYS A 50 8.77 19.15 10.93
C LYS A 50 8.01 18.47 9.80
N ARG A 51 8.56 18.55 8.58
CA ARG A 51 7.98 17.96 7.37
C ARG A 51 7.96 16.43 7.44
N ASP A 52 9.01 15.85 8.03
CA ASP A 52 9.10 14.39 8.20
C ASP A 52 8.05 13.89 9.18
N ALA A 53 7.81 14.61 10.29
CA ALA A 53 6.73 14.27 11.23
C ALA A 53 5.35 14.32 10.58
N GLU A 54 5.11 15.32 9.73
CA GLU A 54 3.83 15.45 9.01
C GLU A 54 3.64 14.35 7.97
N PHE A 55 4.69 14.01 7.22
CA PHE A 55 4.68 12.89 6.28
C PHE A 55 4.41 11.56 6.98
N ILE A 56 5.13 11.26 8.07
CA ILE A 56 4.96 9.99 8.81
C ILE A 56 3.58 9.94 9.49
N ALA A 57 3.05 11.07 9.97
CA ALA A 57 1.69 11.13 10.52
C ALA A 57 0.61 10.85 9.46
N ALA A 58 0.81 11.28 8.22
CA ALA A 58 -0.06 10.93 7.10
C ALA A 58 0.11 9.46 6.68
N ALA A 59 1.36 8.98 6.64
CA ALA A 59 1.74 7.58 6.40
C ALA A 59 1.64 6.72 7.69
N ASN A 60 0.60 6.96 8.49
CA ASN A 60 0.36 6.21 9.71
C ASN A 60 0.03 4.73 9.41
N PRO A 61 0.01 3.86 10.44
CA PRO A 61 -0.22 2.43 10.24
C PRO A 61 -1.52 2.09 9.50
N ALA A 62 -2.61 2.80 9.78
CA ALA A 62 -3.88 2.58 9.11
C ALA A 62 -3.81 2.91 7.61
N THR A 63 -3.22 4.05 7.25
CA THR A 63 -2.97 4.43 5.85
C THR A 63 -2.09 3.39 5.15
N MET A 64 -1.01 2.94 5.81
CA MET A 64 -0.10 1.94 5.23
C MET A 64 -0.78 0.60 4.97
N LEU A 65 -1.62 0.12 5.89
CA LEU A 65 -2.39 -1.11 5.71
C LEU A 65 -3.39 -0.98 4.57
N ALA A 66 -4.13 0.14 4.49
CA ALA A 66 -5.07 0.39 3.40
C ALA A 66 -4.36 0.40 2.02
N LEU A 67 -3.23 1.09 1.90
CA LEU A 67 -2.43 1.12 0.68
C LEU A 67 -1.88 -0.27 0.32
N LEU A 68 -1.50 -1.09 1.30
CA LEU A 68 -1.06 -2.47 1.07
C LEU A 68 -2.20 -3.35 0.53
N ASP A 69 -3.40 -3.21 1.09
CA ASP A 69 -4.59 -3.95 0.65
C ASP A 69 -4.99 -3.54 -0.78
N GLU A 70 -5.02 -2.24 -1.10
CA GLU A 70 -5.22 -1.73 -2.45
C GLU A 70 -4.17 -2.26 -3.43
N ASN A 71 -2.91 -2.27 -3.02
CA ASN A 71 -1.82 -2.75 -3.86
C ASN A 71 -1.91 -4.26 -4.14
N ILE A 72 -2.34 -5.06 -3.17
CA ILE A 72 -2.60 -6.49 -3.35
C ILE A 72 -3.79 -6.70 -4.30
N GLN A 73 -4.84 -5.90 -4.18
CA GLN A 73 -6.00 -5.96 -5.06
C GLN A 73 -5.62 -5.64 -6.52
N LEU A 74 -4.89 -4.55 -6.74
CA LEU A 74 -4.40 -4.17 -8.07
C LEU A 74 -3.50 -5.25 -8.70
N GLN A 75 -2.66 -5.92 -7.89
CA GLN A 75 -1.84 -7.02 -8.40
C GLN A 75 -2.71 -8.19 -8.89
N ARG A 76 -3.76 -8.54 -8.15
CA ARG A 76 -4.69 -9.62 -8.55
C ARG A 76 -5.44 -9.28 -9.83
N GLU A 77 -5.90 -8.04 -9.96
CA GLU A 77 -6.60 -7.56 -11.16
C GLU A 77 -5.69 -7.54 -12.39
N LYS A 78 -4.43 -7.14 -12.19
CA LYS A 78 -3.40 -7.22 -13.22
C LYS A 78 -3.19 -8.67 -13.66
N ASP A 79 -2.96 -9.59 -12.73
CA ASP A 79 -2.70 -11.00 -13.04
C ASP A 79 -3.90 -11.64 -13.76
N ALA A 80 -5.12 -11.31 -13.35
CA ALA A 80 -6.35 -11.76 -14.01
C ALA A 80 -6.46 -11.22 -15.44
N THR A 81 -6.16 -9.94 -15.64
CA THR A 81 -6.18 -9.30 -16.96
C THR A 81 -5.14 -9.91 -17.89
N GLU A 82 -3.94 -10.18 -17.38
CA GLU A 82 -2.87 -10.85 -18.13
C GLU A 82 -3.27 -12.27 -18.52
N ALA A 83 -3.91 -13.03 -17.62
CA ALA A 83 -4.42 -14.37 -17.93
C ALA A 83 -5.48 -14.34 -19.04
N VAL A 84 -6.43 -13.40 -18.99
CA VAL A 84 -7.46 -13.23 -20.04
C VAL A 84 -6.81 -12.85 -21.37
N ALA A 85 -5.83 -11.94 -21.38
CA ALA A 85 -5.13 -11.54 -22.60
C ALA A 85 -4.33 -12.70 -23.23
N LEU A 86 -3.76 -13.59 -22.41
CA LEU A 86 -3.08 -14.79 -22.89
C LEU A 86 -4.08 -15.78 -23.51
N ALA A 87 -5.19 -16.06 -22.83
CA ALA A 87 -6.24 -16.94 -23.37
C ALA A 87 -6.77 -16.42 -24.71
N LEU A 88 -7.07 -15.12 -24.81
CA LEU A 88 -7.54 -14.51 -26.05
C LEU A 88 -6.49 -14.62 -27.18
N ARG A 89 -5.20 -14.47 -26.86
CA ARG A 89 -4.12 -14.63 -27.85
C ARG A 89 -4.08 -16.05 -28.40
N ASP A 90 -4.27 -17.04 -27.54
CA ASP A 90 -4.22 -18.45 -27.91
C ASP A 90 -5.47 -18.85 -28.71
N ASP A 91 -6.66 -18.39 -28.31
CA ASP A 91 -7.91 -18.58 -29.06
C ASP A 91 -7.81 -17.98 -30.47
N MET A 92 -7.26 -16.76 -30.60
CA MET A 92 -7.06 -16.10 -31.89
C MET A 92 -6.05 -16.82 -32.78
N ARG A 93 -5.03 -17.46 -32.18
CA ARG A 93 -4.09 -18.30 -32.92
C ARG A 93 -4.78 -19.56 -33.45
N GLN A 94 -5.52 -20.26 -32.59
CA GLN A 94 -6.24 -21.46 -32.96
C GLN A 94 -7.28 -21.19 -34.06
N ALA A 95 -8.00 -20.07 -33.97
CA ALA A 95 -8.95 -19.65 -35.00
C ALA A 95 -8.28 -19.44 -36.38
N ARG A 96 -7.07 -18.83 -36.40
CA ARG A 96 -6.30 -18.66 -37.65
C ARG A 96 -5.84 -19.99 -38.23
N GLU A 97 -5.35 -20.90 -37.41
CA GLU A 97 -4.93 -22.23 -37.85
C GLU A 97 -6.10 -23.03 -38.44
N GLN A 98 -7.29 -22.92 -37.84
CA GLN A 98 -8.50 -23.54 -38.38
C GLN A 98 -8.91 -22.94 -39.73
N LEU A 99 -8.85 -21.61 -39.88
CA LEU A 99 -9.14 -20.93 -41.14
C LEU A 99 -8.18 -21.39 -42.26
N GLU A 100 -6.87 -21.40 -41.99
CA GLU A 100 -5.89 -21.90 -42.96
C GLU A 100 -6.12 -23.37 -43.33
N ALA A 101 -6.52 -24.21 -42.38
CA ALA A 101 -6.83 -25.62 -42.65
C ALA A 101 -8.09 -25.78 -43.50
N THR A 102 -9.09 -24.91 -43.33
CA THR A 102 -10.29 -24.90 -44.18
C THR A 102 -10.01 -24.36 -45.58
N GLU A 103 -9.12 -23.37 -45.73
CA GLU A 103 -8.74 -22.80 -47.03
C GLU A 103 -7.85 -23.74 -47.87
N LYS A 104 -7.10 -24.64 -47.22
CA LYS A 104 -6.23 -25.63 -47.89
C LYS A 104 -6.96 -26.92 -48.29
N ARG A 105 -8.26 -27.05 -47.98
CA ARG A 105 -9.11 -28.19 -48.34
C ARG A 105 -9.86 -27.93 -49.64
#